data_AF-I3CXK2-F1
#
_entry.id   AF-I3CXK2-F1
#
_cell.length_a   1.000
_cell.length_b   1.000
_cell.length_c   1.000
_cell.angle_alpha   90.00
_cell.angle_beta   90.00
_cell.angle_gamma   90.00
#
_symmetry.space_group_name_H-M   'P 1'
#
loop_
_entity.id
_entity.type
_entity.pdbx_description
1 polymer ?
#
loop_
_entity_poly.entity_id
_entity_poly.type
_entity_poly.pdbx_seq_one_letter_code
_entity_poly.pdbx_strand_id
1 'polypeptide(L)' 'MVIEIGAGSALPTVRRFGERYGPRVIRINAREAAIAPHIGTGIAGSAIDVLRELDSFSQERS' A
#
# COMPACT_ATOMS: atom_id res chain seq x y z
N MET A 1 -3.73 9.31 -4.54
CA MET A 1 -3.48 7.90 -4.16
C MET A 1 -2.32 7.92 -3.19
N VAL A 2 -2.44 7.24 -2.06
CA VAL A 2 -1.36 7.15 -1.06
C VAL A 2 -0.81 5.74 -1.11
N ILE A 3 0.49 5.60 -1.30
CA ILE A 3 1.18 4.30 -1.25
C ILE A 3 1.98 4.24 0.04
N GLU A 4 1.57 3.37 0.97
CA GLU A 4 2.30 3.10 2.21
C GLU A 4 3.25 1.93 1.98
N ILE A 5 4.56 2.16 2.16
CA ILE A 5 5.61 1.18 1.88
C ILE A 5 6.43 0.96 3.14
N GLY A 6 6.46 -0.27 3.67
CA GLY A 6 7.38 -0.66 4.75
C GLY A 6 7.18 0.06 6.10
N ALA A 7 6.15 0.89 6.24
CA ALA A 7 5.71 1.40 7.53
C ALA A 7 5.03 0.25 8.27
N GLY A 8 5.81 -0.52 9.03
CA GLY A 8 5.22 -1.36 10.07
C GLY A 8 4.29 -0.52 10.94
N SER A 9 3.27 -1.15 11.53
CA SER A 9 2.24 -0.57 12.40
C SER A 9 2.71 0.37 13.54
N ALA A 10 4.02 0.56 13.70
CA ALA A 10 4.67 1.37 14.73
C ALA A 10 4.55 2.90 14.55
N LEU A 11 4.05 3.43 13.42
CA LEU A 11 3.88 4.87 13.23
C LEU A 11 2.38 5.25 13.02
N PRO A 12 1.65 5.58 14.12
CA PRO A 12 0.21 5.86 14.08
C PRO A 12 -0.20 7.01 13.15
N THR A 13 0.73 7.92 12.84
CA THR A 13 0.49 9.09 12.00
C THR A 13 0.22 8.74 10.54
N VAL A 14 0.84 7.69 10.01
CA VAL A 14 0.63 7.25 8.61
C VAL A 14 -0.75 6.59 8.48
N ARG A 15 -1.09 5.70 9.43
CA ARG A 15 -2.40 5.03 9.49
C ARG A 15 -3.55 6.02 9.65
N ARG A 16 -3.41 7.04 10.50
CA ARG A 16 -4.40 8.12 10.64
C ARG A 16 -4.50 9.01 9.40
N PHE A 17 -3.42 9.16 8.62
CA PHE A 17 -3.45 9.89 7.37
C PHE A 17 -4.24 9.10 6.31
N GLY A 18 -3.92 7.82 6.10
CA GLY A 18 -4.69 6.94 5.20
C GLY A 18 -6.19 6.87 5.54
N GLU A 19 -6.54 6.79 6.83
CA GLU A 19 -7.93 6.78 7.30
C GLU A 19 -8.66 8.13 7.08
N ARG A 20 -7.96 9.27 7.10
CA ARG A 20 -8.56 10.62 7.01
C ARG A 20 -8.71 11.15 5.57
N TYR A 21 -7.98 10.58 4.60
CA TYR A 21 -7.98 11.04 3.20
C TYR A 21 -8.76 10.14 2.20
N GLY A 22 -9.53 9.15 2.66
CA GLY A 22 -10.49 8.41 1.83
C GLY A 22 -9.87 7.38 0.85
N PRO A 23 -10.69 6.69 0.03
CA PRO A 23 -10.64 5.25 -0.32
C PRO A 23 -9.54 4.82 -1.31
N ARG A 24 -8.37 5.45 -1.28
CA ARG A 24 -7.26 5.21 -2.24
C ARG A 24 -5.93 5.00 -1.53
N VAL A 25 -5.93 4.20 -0.47
CA VAL A 25 -4.71 3.72 0.18
C VAL A 25 -4.28 2.40 -0.46
N ILE A 26 -3.02 2.29 -0.86
CA ILE A 26 -2.39 1.01 -1.21
C ILE A 26 -1.34 0.73 -0.13
N ARG A 27 -1.53 -0.35 0.63
CA ARG A 27 -0.58 -0.78 1.68
C ARG A 27 0.27 -1.93 1.18
N ILE A 28 1.58 -1.75 1.17
CA ILE A 28 2.54 -2.80 0.81
C ILE A 28 3.30 -3.23 2.06
N ASN A 29 3.02 -4.45 2.54
CA ASN A 29 3.70 -5.00 3.73
C ASN A 29 3.71 -6.54 3.68
N ALA A 30 4.86 -7.17 3.92
CA ALA A 30 4.99 -8.62 3.87
C ALA A 30 4.19 -9.38 4.94
N ARG A 31 3.89 -8.75 6.08
CA ARG A 31 3.25 -9.42 7.24
C ARG A 31 1.91 -8.78 7.62
N GLU A 32 1.76 -7.47 7.40
CA GLU A 32 0.62 -6.68 7.86
C GLU A 32 -0.07 -5.95 6.68
N ALA A 33 -0.31 -6.65 5.57
CA ALA A 33 -0.94 -6.06 4.39
C ALA A 33 -2.44 -5.73 4.59
N ALA A 34 -3.11 -6.36 5.56
CA ALA A 34 -4.55 -6.21 5.73
C ALA A 34 -4.97 -4.75 5.97
N ILE A 35 -6.00 -4.32 5.25
CA ILE A 35 -6.63 -3.01 5.38
C ILE A 35 -8.14 -3.17 5.16
N ALA A 36 -8.94 -2.33 5.82
CA ALA A 36 -10.38 -2.39 5.65
C ALA A 36 -10.76 -2.03 4.18
N PRO A 37 -11.67 -2.78 3.52
CA PRO A 37 -11.98 -2.59 2.10
C PRO A 37 -12.50 -1.18 1.74
N HIS A 38 -13.13 -0.48 2.70
CA HIS A 38 -13.61 0.88 2.51
C HIS A 38 -12.50 1.96 2.60
N ILE A 39 -11.29 1.57 3.01
CA ILE A 39 -10.11 2.45 3.12
C ILE A 39 -9.16 2.27 1.94
N GLY A 40 -8.97 1.03 1.46
CA GLY A 40 -8.08 0.76 0.34
C GLY A 40 -7.74 -0.71 0.11
N THR A 41 -6.60 -0.94 -0.53
CA THR A 41 -6.11 -2.26 -0.95
C THR A 41 -4.79 -2.60 -0.26
N GLY A 42 -4.68 -3.82 0.25
CA GLY A 42 -3.45 -4.37 0.80
C GLY A 42 -2.75 -5.29 -0.19
N ILE A 43 -1.42 -5.16 -0.31
CA ILE A 43 -0.57 -6.03 -1.11
C ILE A 43 0.49 -6.63 -0.20
N ALA A 44 0.50 -7.95 -0.09
CA ALA A 44 1.50 -8.68 0.68
C ALA A 44 2.77 -8.88 -0.15
N GLY A 45 3.90 -8.39 0.35
CA GLY A 45 5.19 -8.55 -0.32
C GLY A 45 6.26 -7.62 0.21
N SER A 46 7.49 -7.80 -0.25
CA SER A 46 8.52 -6.79 -0.03
C SER A 46 8.17 -5.54 -0.84
N ALA A 47 8.53 -4.38 -0.31
CA ALA A 47 8.33 -3.10 -0.97
C ALA A 47 8.86 -3.10 -2.41
N ILE A 48 10.09 -3.59 -2.58
CA ILE A 48 10.80 -3.52 -3.86
C ILE A 48 10.23 -4.48 -4.90
N ASP A 49 9.84 -5.69 -4.48
CA ASP A 49 9.31 -6.69 -5.42
C ASP A 49 7.94 -6.24 -5.95
N VAL A 50 7.08 -5.75 -5.06
CA VAL A 50 5.76 -5.23 -5.45
C VAL A 50 5.87 -4.02 -6.36
N LEU A 51 6.80 -3.09 -6.10
CA LEU A 51 7.00 -1.93 -6.97
C LEU A 51 7.53 -2.33 -8.36
N ARG A 52 8.42 -3.32 -8.44
CA ARG A 52 8.94 -3.83 -9.73
C ARG A 52 7.85 -4.48 -10.56
N GLU A 53 6.98 -5.25 -9.93
CA GLU A 53 5.84 -5.88 -10.59
C GLU A 53 4.84 -4.85 -11.10
N LEU A 54 4.54 -3.82 -10.29
CA LEU A 54 3.67 -2.70 -10.71
C LEU A 54 4.26 -1.89 -11.87
N ASP A 55 5.57 -1.64 -11.85
CA ASP A 55 6.28 -0.96 -12.95
C ASP A 55 6.20 -1.80 -14.23
N SER A 56 6.51 -3.10 -14.14
CA SER A 56 6.44 -4.03 -15.27
C SER A 56 5.03 -4.08 -15.87
N PHE A 57 4.01 -4.21 -15.03
CA PHE A 57 2.60 -4.21 -15.45
C PHE A 57 2.19 -2.88 -16.11
N SER A 58 2.72 -1.75 -15.65
CA SER A 58 2.41 -0.44 -16.21
C SER A 58 3.04 -0.27 -17.60
N GLN A 59 4.24 -0.79 -17.80
CA GLN A 59 4.94 -0.75 -19.09
C GLN A 59 4.33 -1.67 -20.14
N GLU A 60 3.76 -2.81 -19.74
CA GLU A 60 3.05 -3.73 -20.66
C GLU A 60 1.75 -3.13 -21.23
N ARG A 61 1.22 -2.06 -20.61
CA ARG A 61 -0.06 -1.43 -20.99
C ARG A 61 0.09 -0.05 -21.63
N SER A 62 1.32 0.40 -21.88
CA SER A 62 1.61 1.64 -22.62
C SER A 62 1.97 1.37 -24.08
#